data_AF-A0A377M4W4-F1
#
_entry.id   AF-A0A377M4W4-F1
#
_cell.length_a   1.000
_cell.length_b   1.000
_cell.length_c   1.000
_cell.angle_alpha   90.00
_cell.angle_beta   90.00
_cell.angle_gamma   90.00
#
_symmetry.space_group_name_H-M   'P 1'
#
loop_
_entity.id
_entity.type
_entity.pdbx_description
1 polymer ?
#
loop_
_entity_poly.entity_id
_entity_poly.type
_entity_poly.pdbx_seq_one_letter_code
_entity_poly.pdbx_strand_id
1 'polypeptide(L)' 'MQAEILLTLRLQQKLFADPRRIALLKQIEQTGSISQGAKNAGISYKSAWDAINDMNTLERADAG' A
#
# COMPACT_ATOMS: atom_id res chain seq x y z
N MET A 1 22.59 -5.39 19.05
CA MET A 1 22.11 -4.20 18.31
C MET A 1 21.29 -4.70 17.13
N GLN A 2 19.99 -4.41 17.07
CA GLN A 2 19.12 -4.75 15.94
C GLN A 2 18.86 -3.46 15.15
N ALA A 3 19.12 -3.49 13.85
CA ALA A 3 18.79 -2.41 12.95
C ALA A 3 17.47 -2.72 12.26
N GLU A 4 16.58 -1.75 12.20
CA GLU A 4 15.36 -1.80 11.39
C GLU A 4 15.64 -1.14 10.04
N ILE A 5 15.38 -1.86 8.95
CA ILE A 5 15.52 -1.33 7.59
C ILE A 5 14.14 -1.25 6.98
N LEU A 6 13.74 -0.04 6.60
CA LEU A 6 12.48 0.21 5.91
C LEU A 6 12.78 0.51 4.43
N LEU A 7 12.06 -0.18 3.55
CA LEU A 7 12.18 0.00 2.11
C LEU A 7 11.03 0.86 1.59
N THR A 8 11.35 1.88 0.80
CA THR A 8 10.39 2.65 0.03
C THR A 8 10.69 2.48 -1.46
N LEU A 9 9.73 1.95 -2.19
CA LEU A 9 9.79 1.80 -3.64
C LEU A 9 9.09 2.98 -4.30
N ARG A 10 9.75 3.57 -5.29
CA ARG A 10 9.17 4.60 -6.14
C ARG A 10 9.07 4.08 -7.57
N LEU A 11 7.93 4.35 -8.21
CA LEU A 11 7.69 4.11 -9.63
C LEU A 11 7.36 5.46 -10.26
N GLN A 12 7.98 5.78 -11.39
CA GLN A 12 7.82 7.10 -12.05
C GLN A 12 8.02 8.28 -11.08
N GLN A 13 9.05 8.19 -10.21
CA GLN A 13 9.38 9.14 -9.15
C GLN A 13 8.31 9.35 -8.06
N LYS A 14 7.18 8.65 -8.13
CA LYS A 14 6.08 8.71 -7.15
C LYS A 14 6.15 7.53 -6.18
N LEU A 15 5.59 7.70 -4.99
CA LEU A 15 5.51 6.63 -3.99
C LEU A 15 4.68 5.48 -4.54
N PHE A 16 5.30 4.29 -4.66
CA PHE A 16 4.61 3.08 -5.08
C PHE A 16 4.31 2.21 -3.85
N ALA A 17 5.34 1.69 -3.20
CA ALA A 17 5.18 0.83 -2.03
C ALA A 17 6.08 1.25 -0.87
N ASP A 18 5.54 1.18 0.34
CA ASP A 18 6.25 1.38 1.60
C ASP A 18 5.71 0.35 2.62
N PRO A 19 6.30 0.25 3.83
CA PRO A 19 5.86 -0.73 4.82
C PRO A 19 4.37 -0.62 5.16
N ARG A 20 3.81 0.60 5.13
CA ARG A 20 2.40 0.86 5.42
C ARG A 20 1.47 0.32 4.32
N ARG A 21 1.78 0.60 3.05
CA ARG A 21 1.02 0.06 1.90
C ARG A 21 1.14 -1.45 1.82
N ILE A 22 2.31 -2.02 2.12
CA ILE A 22 2.49 -3.48 2.19
C ILE A 22 1.67 -4.09 3.34
N ALA A 23 1.63 -3.46 4.51
CA ALA A 23 0.79 -3.93 5.62
C ALA A 23 -0.69 -3.91 5.26
N LEU A 24 -1.16 -2.86 4.58
CA LEU A 24 -2.53 -2.79 4.05
C LEU A 24 -2.82 -3.94 3.09
N LEU A 25 -1.95 -4.18 2.10
CA LEU A 25 -2.13 -5.26 1.12
C LEU A 25 -2.22 -6.63 1.79
N LYS A 26 -1.35 -6.92 2.77
CA LYS A 26 -1.41 -8.17 3.55
C LYS A 26 -2.73 -8.32 4.31
N GLN A 27 -3.27 -7.23 4.87
CA GLN A 27 -4.55 -7.28 5.57
C GLN A 27 -5.73 -7.44 4.59
N ILE A 28 -5.66 -6.84 3.40
CA ILE A 28 -6.66 -7.04 2.34
C ILE A 28 -6.64 -8.50 1.88
N GLU A 29 -5.47 -9.07 1.64
CA GLU A 29 -5.31 -10.48 1.28
C GLU A 29 -5.92 -11.42 2.33
N GLN A 30 -5.67 -11.17 3.62
CA GLN A 30 -6.20 -11.99 4.72
C GLN A 30 -7.72 -11.86 4.90
N THR A 31 -8.29 -10.70 4.63
CA THR A 31 -9.70 -10.38 4.95
C THR A 31 -10.62 -10.40 3.73
N GLY A 32 -10.06 -10.34 2.52
CA GLY A 32 -10.81 -10.14 1.28
C GLY A 32 -11.47 -8.75 1.16
N SER A 33 -11.14 -7.78 2.03
CA SER A 33 -11.86 -6.51 2.12
C SER A 33 -10.93 -5.32 2.35
N ILE A 34 -11.10 -4.25 1.56
CA ILE A 34 -10.38 -2.98 1.75
C ILE A 34 -10.79 -2.31 3.07
N SER A 35 -12.07 -2.36 3.43
CA SER A 35 -12.56 -1.72 4.66
C SER A 35 -12.04 -2.41 5.91
N GLN A 36 -12.07 -3.75 5.94
CA GLN A 36 -11.52 -4.52 7.05
C GLN A 36 -9.99 -4.43 7.07
N GLY A 37 -9.35 -4.47 5.90
CA GLY A 37 -7.91 -4.33 5.77
C GLY A 37 -7.40 -2.97 6.29
N ALA A 38 -8.11 -1.88 5.95
CA ALA A 38 -7.81 -0.54 6.46
C ALA A 38 -7.88 -0.48 7.99
N LYS A 39 -8.97 -1.02 8.56
CA LYS A 39 -9.16 -1.08 10.02
C LYS A 39 -8.02 -1.84 10.70
N ASN A 40 -7.66 -3.01 10.19
CA ASN A 40 -6.59 -3.83 10.75
C ASN A 40 -5.19 -3.23 10.56
N ALA A 41 -4.97 -2.48 9.48
CA ALA A 41 -3.73 -1.75 9.22
C ALA A 41 -3.66 -0.40 9.97
N GLY A 42 -4.68 -0.05 10.77
CA GLY A 42 -4.70 1.18 11.57
C GLY A 42 -4.85 2.47 10.74
N ILE A 43 -5.52 2.39 9.59
CA ILE A 43 -5.72 3.54 8.68
C ILE A 43 -7.19 3.73 8.33
N SER A 44 -7.55 4.96 7.93
CA SER A 44 -8.91 5.22 7.45
C SER A 44 -9.18 4.47 6.15
N TYR A 45 -10.43 4.12 5.90
CA TYR A 45 -10.85 3.55 4.62
C TYR A 45 -10.45 4.44 3.43
N LYS A 46 -10.63 5.77 3.54
CA LYS A 46 -10.22 6.71 2.50
C LYS A 46 -8.73 6.63 2.20
N SER A 47 -7.89 6.63 3.24
CA SER A 47 -6.44 6.50 3.07
C SER A 47 -6.04 5.16 2.43
N ALA A 48 -6.74 4.07 2.77
CA ALA A 48 -6.50 2.77 2.15
C ALA A 48 -6.89 2.80 0.66
N TRP A 49 -8.06 3.36 0.35
CA TRP A 49 -8.56 3.46 -1.01
C TRP A 49 -7.64 4.32 -1.88
N ASP A 50 -7.25 5.50 -1.39
CA ASP A 50 -6.32 6.41 -2.09
C ASP A 50 -4.99 5.70 -2.38
N ALA A 51 -4.43 4.98 -1.40
CA ALA A 51 -3.18 4.25 -1.58
C ALA A 51 -3.27 3.12 -2.63
N ILE A 52 -4.36 2.35 -2.63
CA ILE A 52 -4.61 1.28 -3.62
C ILE A 52 -4.80 1.88 -5.01
N ASN A 53 -5.59 2.94 -5.12
CA ASN A 53 -5.83 3.62 -6.39
C ASN A 53 -4.54 4.22 -6.98
N ASP A 54 -3.71 4.85 -6.15
CA ASP A 54 -2.41 5.37 -6.57
C ASP A 54 -1.49 4.26 -7.10
N MET A 55 -1.36 3.14 -6.37
CA MET A 55 -0.54 2.01 -6.80
C MET A 55 -1.00 1.45 -8.14
N ASN A 56 -2.31 1.22 -8.29
CA ASN A 56 -2.90 0.70 -9.52
C ASN A 56 -2.78 1.69 -10.70
N THR A 57 -2.77 3.00 -10.42
CA THR A 57 -2.60 4.02 -11.46
C THR A 57 -1.16 4.04 -11.98
N LEU A 58 -0.18 3.93 -11.07
CA LEU A 58 1.24 3.90 -11.44
C LEU A 58 1.61 2.63 -12.22
N GLU A 59 1.01 1.49 -11.88
CA GLU A 59 1.22 0.23 -12.61
C GLU A 59 0.73 0.34 -14.06
N ARG A 60 -0.51 0.81 -14.28
CA ARG A 60 -1.05 0.99 -15.63
C ARG A 60 -0.30 2.02 -16.46
N ALA A 61 0.26 3.04 -15.83
CA ALA A 61 1.05 4.06 -16.50
C ALA A 61 2.42 3.54 -16.99
N ASP A 62 2.89 2.39 -16.51
CA ASP A 62 4.13 1.74 -16.94
C ASP A 62 3.88 0.67 -18.03
N ALA A 63 2.63 0.27 -18.24
CA ALA A 63 2.22 -0.79 -19.17
C ALA A 63 1.99 -0.32 -20.62
N GLY A 64 2.39 0.92 -20.96
CA GLY A 64 2.27 1.51 -22.30
C GLY A 64 3.56 2.17 -22.75
#